data_AF-A0A7M1KM68-F1
#
_entry.id   AF-A0A7M1KM68-F1
#
_cell.length_a   1.000
_cell.length_b   1.000
_cell.length_c   1.000
_cell.angle_alpha   90.00
_cell.angle_beta   90.00
_cell.angle_gamma   90.00
#
_symmetry.space_group_name_H-M   'P 1'
#
loop_
_entity.id
_entity.type
_entity.pdbx_description
1 polymer ?
#
loop_
_entity_poly.entity_id
_entity_poly.type
_entity_poly.pdbx_seq_one_letter_code
_entity_poly.pdbx_strand_id
1 'polypeptide(L)'
;MSLRNLSLLVTTLALLSGCNALAGKTNMLSDDDVKSQSAGALGYAPTDLSIVNRRTEGTNTYVLLKTNDNKQFNCIINGGNILTFGMSNPPSCAKKGEQIKSGPFGS
;
A
#
# COMPACT_ATOMS: atom_id res chain seq x y z
N MET A 1 28.97 9.28 -34.17
CA MET A 1 28.19 9.54 -32.94
C MET A 1 29.12 10.18 -31.92
N SER A 2 28.79 11.38 -31.42
CA SER A 2 29.67 12.15 -30.52
C SER A 2 29.64 11.59 -29.09
N LEU A 3 30.75 11.68 -28.35
CA LEU A 3 30.84 11.33 -26.91
C LEU A 3 29.76 12.04 -26.07
N ARG A 4 29.30 13.23 -26.48
CA ARG A 4 28.17 13.95 -25.87
C ARG A 4 26.87 13.17 -25.94
N ASN A 5 26.58 12.54 -27.07
CA ASN A 5 25.33 11.80 -27.28
C ASN A 5 25.35 10.47 -26.51
N LEU A 6 26.52 9.84 -26.37
CA LEU A 6 26.68 8.64 -25.57
C LEU A 6 26.49 8.93 -24.07
N SER A 7 27.03 10.06 -23.60
CA SER A 7 26.89 10.49 -22.21
C SER A 7 25.43 10.79 -21.84
N LEU A 8 24.70 11.49 -22.72
CA LEU A 8 23.27 11.77 -22.53
C LEU A 8 22.39 10.51 -22.48
N LEU A 9 22.72 9.50 -23.29
CA LEU A 9 22.01 8.22 -23.32
C LEU A 9 22.24 7.40 -22.04
N VAL A 10 23.46 7.41 -21.50
CA VAL A 10 23.80 6.69 -20.27
C VAL A 10 23.12 7.32 -19.05
N THR A 11 23.08 8.65 -18.96
CA THR A 11 22.40 9.35 -17.85
C THR A 11 20.88 9.14 -17.86
N THR A 12 20.27 9.07 -19.05
CA THR A 12 18.82 8.82 -19.16
C THR A 12 18.47 7.36 -18.82
N LEU A 13 19.28 6.37 -19.22
CA LEU A 13 19.04 4.98 -18.83
C LEU A 13 19.20 4.74 -17.31
N ALA A 14 20.12 5.44 -16.65
CA ALA A 14 20.32 5.32 -15.21
C ALA A 14 19.09 5.78 -14.41
N LEU A 15 18.39 6.82 -14.87
CA LEU A 15 17.20 7.38 -14.20
C LEU A 15 15.97 6.46 -14.26
N LEU A 16 15.84 5.62 -15.30
CA LEU A 16 14.69 4.72 -15.44
C LEU A 16 14.78 3.45 -14.56
N SER A 17 15.98 3.08 -14.11
CA SER A 17 16.19 1.87 -13.30
C SER A 17 15.75 2.01 -11.83
N GLY A 18 15.47 3.23 -11.36
CA GLY A 18 15.11 3.51 -9.96
C GLY A 18 13.61 3.45 -9.62
N CYS A 19 12.71 3.38 -10.62
CA CYS A 19 11.27 3.54 -10.38
C CYS A 19 10.65 2.40 -9.54
N ASN A 20 11.14 1.16 -9.67
CA ASN A 20 10.58 0.03 -8.92
C ASN A 20 10.99 -0.01 -7.45
N ALA A 21 12.17 0.52 -7.09
CA ALA A 21 12.64 0.60 -5.71
C ALA A 21 11.97 1.73 -4.91
N LEU A 22 11.42 2.73 -5.60
CA LEU A 22 10.76 3.87 -4.96
C LEU A 22 9.34 3.52 -4.50
N ALA A 23 8.62 2.62 -5.16
CA ALA A 23 7.22 2.30 -4.82
C ALA A 23 7.05 1.83 -3.35
N GLY A 24 8.00 1.08 -2.81
CA GLY A 24 7.99 0.67 -1.40
C GLY A 24 8.32 1.78 -0.39
N LYS A 25 9.07 2.81 -0.81
CA LYS A 25 9.48 3.96 0.03
C LYS A 25 8.62 5.21 -0.16
N THR A 26 7.74 5.23 -1.14
CA THR A 26 6.86 6.36 -1.45
C THR A 26 5.47 6.23 -0.85
N ASN A 27 5.23 5.18 -0.04
CA ASN A 27 4.02 5.07 0.75
C ASN A 27 4.01 6.14 1.84
N MET A 28 2.97 6.95 1.85
CA MET A 28 2.79 8.07 2.78
C MET A 28 1.80 7.75 3.91
N LEU A 29 1.15 6.58 3.87
CA LEU A 29 0.23 6.19 4.94
C LEU A 29 1.01 5.99 6.24
N SER A 30 0.64 6.73 7.28
CA SER A 30 1.10 6.43 8.62
C SER A 30 0.41 5.15 9.14
N ASP A 31 0.93 4.59 10.22
CA ASP A 31 0.26 3.45 10.88
C ASP A 31 -1.11 3.86 11.44
N ASP A 32 -1.28 5.13 11.82
CA ASP A 32 -2.56 5.67 12.25
C ASP A 32 -3.56 5.80 11.09
N ASP A 33 -3.11 6.19 9.89
CA ASP A 33 -3.94 6.18 8.68
C ASP A 33 -4.41 4.75 8.35
N VAL A 34 -3.47 3.79 8.39
CA VAL A 34 -3.75 2.38 8.13
C VAL A 34 -4.78 1.84 9.11
N LYS A 35 -4.60 2.07 10.41
CA LYS A 35 -5.55 1.64 11.45
C LYS A 35 -6.89 2.35 11.30
N SER A 36 -6.90 3.67 11.09
CA SER A 36 -8.12 4.47 10.96
C SER A 36 -8.99 4.01 9.79
N GLN A 37 -8.40 3.86 8.60
CA GLN A 37 -9.12 3.43 7.41
C GLN A 37 -9.62 1.98 7.55
N SER A 38 -8.78 1.08 8.07
CA SER A 38 -9.15 -0.34 8.22
C SER A 38 -10.19 -0.56 9.31
N ALA A 39 -10.14 0.22 10.39
CA ALA A 39 -11.12 0.22 11.47
C ALA A 39 -12.53 0.53 10.94
N GLY A 40 -12.65 1.55 10.08
CA GLY A 40 -13.92 1.88 9.43
C GLY A 40 -14.48 0.73 8.58
N ALA A 41 -13.63 0.04 7.80
CA ALA A 41 -14.06 -1.10 6.98
C ALA A 41 -14.40 -2.36 7.79
N LEU A 42 -13.75 -2.56 8.94
CA LEU A 42 -13.91 -3.76 9.78
C LEU A 42 -14.94 -3.58 10.91
N GLY A 43 -15.38 -2.36 11.19
CA GLY A 43 -16.29 -2.04 12.30
C GLY A 43 -15.63 -2.09 13.68
N TYR A 44 -14.35 -1.71 13.79
CA TYR A 44 -13.61 -1.61 15.06
C TYR A 44 -13.24 -0.15 15.35
N ALA A 45 -12.79 0.15 16.58
CA ALA A 45 -12.05 1.38 16.83
C ALA A 45 -10.60 1.24 16.32
N PRO A 46 -9.93 2.32 15.88
CA PRO A 46 -8.52 2.26 15.48
C PRO A 46 -7.59 1.77 16.60
N THR A 47 -7.94 2.08 17.86
CA THR A 47 -7.22 1.62 19.06
C THR A 47 -7.38 0.13 19.34
N ASP A 48 -8.38 -0.52 18.73
CA ASP A 48 -8.53 -1.98 18.83
C ASP A 48 -7.65 -2.74 17.86
N LEU A 49 -6.94 -2.04 16.96
CA LEU A 49 -6.14 -2.62 15.90
C LEU A 49 -4.65 -2.46 16.14
N SER A 50 -3.93 -3.55 15.90
CA SER A 50 -2.46 -3.59 15.84
C SER A 50 -2.02 -4.06 14.46
N ILE A 51 -1.00 -3.41 13.90
CA ILE A 51 -0.37 -3.84 12.65
C ILE A 51 0.61 -4.96 12.99
N VAL A 52 0.34 -6.17 12.49
CA VAL A 52 1.22 -7.33 12.66
C VAL A 52 2.27 -7.38 11.56
N ASN A 53 1.86 -7.07 10.33
CA ASN A 53 2.74 -7.01 9.18
C ASN A 53 2.21 -5.99 8.18
N ARG A 54 3.13 -5.36 7.45
CA ARG A 54 2.83 -4.37 6.42
C ARG A 54 3.84 -4.50 5.29
N ARG A 55 3.34 -4.50 4.05
CA ARG A 55 4.16 -4.43 2.84
C ARG A 55 3.50 -3.52 1.82
N THR A 56 4.31 -2.87 1.00
CA THR A 56 3.84 -2.03 -0.10
C THR A 56 4.40 -2.59 -1.41
N GLU A 57 3.52 -2.83 -2.38
CA GLU A 57 3.89 -3.30 -3.72
C GLU A 57 3.09 -2.48 -4.75
N GLY A 58 3.80 -1.75 -5.62
CA GLY A 58 3.17 -0.81 -6.55
C GLY A 58 2.38 0.27 -5.81
N THR A 59 1.09 0.40 -6.14
CA THR A 59 0.17 1.34 -5.48
C THR A 59 -0.60 0.73 -4.31
N ASN A 60 -0.37 -0.54 -3.98
CA ASN A 60 -1.11 -1.24 -2.95
C ASN A 60 -0.29 -1.36 -1.65
N THR A 61 -0.97 -1.14 -0.53
CA THR A 61 -0.47 -1.46 0.82
C THR A 61 -1.22 -2.67 1.32
N TYR A 62 -0.51 -3.76 1.56
CA TYR A 62 -1.06 -4.99 2.14
C TYR A 62 -0.72 -5.02 3.62
N VAL A 63 -1.74 -5.16 4.46
CA VAL A 63 -1.59 -5.08 5.91
C VAL A 63 -2.27 -6.29 6.55
N LEU A 64 -1.55 -6.93 7.47
CA LEU A 64 -2.12 -7.89 8.40
C LEU A 64 -2.38 -7.16 9.73
N LEU A 65 -3.65 -7.13 10.13
CA LEU A 65 -4.10 -6.52 11.38
C LEU A 65 -4.49 -7.60 12.38
N LYS A 66 -4.26 -7.34 13.65
CA LYS A 66 -4.79 -8.11 14.77
C LYS A 66 -5.62 -7.20 15.68
N THR A 67 -6.83 -7.64 16.00
CA THR A 67 -7.72 -6.96 16.93
C THR A 67 -7.45 -7.37 18.38
N ASN A 68 -7.90 -6.55 19.34
CA ASN A 68 -7.86 -6.86 20.78
C ASN A 68 -8.60 -8.16 21.14
N ASP A 69 -9.67 -8.51 20.41
CA ASP A 69 -10.40 -9.78 20.54
C ASP A 69 -9.74 -10.95 19.79
N ASN A 70 -8.46 -10.80 19.42
CA ASN A 70 -7.59 -11.80 18.79
C ASN A 70 -7.97 -12.27 17.38
N LYS A 71 -8.89 -11.58 16.68
CA LYS A 71 -9.15 -11.81 15.26
C LYS A 71 -8.02 -11.22 14.41
N GLN A 72 -7.79 -11.81 13.23
CA GLN A 72 -6.80 -11.32 12.27
C GLN A 72 -7.46 -11.06 10.91
N PHE A 73 -7.06 -9.96 10.29
CA PHE A 73 -7.60 -9.51 9.00
C PHE A 73 -6.47 -9.14 8.04
N ASN A 74 -6.62 -9.56 6.78
CA ASN A 74 -5.80 -9.04 5.70
C ASN A 74 -6.58 -7.89 5.05
N CYS A 75 -5.94 -6.73 4.92
CA CYS A 75 -6.48 -5.57 4.25
C CYS A 75 -5.57 -5.12 3.10
N ILE A 76 -6.19 -4.65 2.02
CA ILE A 76 -5.53 -4.00 0.90
C ILE A 76 -6.01 -2.55 0.85
N ILE A 77 -5.09 -1.61 1.00
CA ILE A 77 -5.33 -0.18 0.78
C ILE A 77 -4.68 0.19 -0.55
N ASN A 78 -5.49 0.64 -1.51
CA ASN A 78 -5.02 1.09 -2.81
C ASN A 78 -4.81 2.62 -2.79
N GLY A 79 -3.61 3.07 -3.12
CA GLY A 79 -3.18 4.46 -3.06
C GLY A 79 -2.36 4.80 -1.83
N GLY A 80 -2.48 6.03 -1.33
CA GLY A 80 -1.74 6.51 -0.16
C GLY A 80 -0.23 6.66 -0.41
N ASN A 81 0.17 6.76 -1.67
CA ASN A 81 1.56 6.90 -2.10
C ASN A 81 1.71 8.06 -3.09
N ILE A 82 2.96 8.39 -3.43
CA ILE A 82 3.25 9.54 -4.32
C ILE A 82 2.61 9.43 -5.70
N LEU A 83 2.43 8.22 -6.25
CA LEU A 83 1.81 8.02 -7.57
C LEU A 83 0.32 8.39 -7.57
N THR A 84 -0.29 8.36 -6.39
CA THR A 84 -1.68 8.77 -6.14
C THR A 84 -1.79 10.14 -5.48
N PHE A 85 -0.68 10.89 -5.40
CA PHE A 85 -0.60 12.16 -4.66
C PHE A 85 -1.12 12.07 -3.22
N GLY A 86 -0.93 10.91 -2.58
CA GLY A 86 -1.41 10.64 -1.22
C GLY A 86 -2.89 10.24 -1.10
N MET A 87 -3.68 10.28 -2.18
CA MET A 87 -5.07 9.82 -2.13
C MET A 87 -5.15 8.29 -2.00
N SER A 88 -6.08 7.79 -1.19
CA SER A 88 -6.34 6.36 -1.02
C SER A 88 -7.82 6.01 -1.14
N ASN A 89 -8.09 4.83 -1.68
CA ASN A 89 -9.42 4.24 -1.69
C ASN A 89 -9.71 3.58 -0.33
N PRO A 90 -10.99 3.41 0.05
CA PRO A 90 -11.37 2.61 1.21
C PRO A 90 -10.74 1.21 1.15
N PRO A 91 -10.25 0.67 2.29
CA PRO A 91 -9.62 -0.64 2.33
C PRO A 91 -10.61 -1.76 2.02
N SER A 92 -10.15 -2.75 1.28
CA SER A 92 -10.82 -4.05 1.16
C SER A 92 -10.19 -5.02 2.15
N CYS A 93 -10.99 -5.54 3.08
CA CYS A 93 -10.51 -6.43 4.14
C CYS A 93 -11.25 -7.77 4.14
N ALA A 94 -10.57 -8.83 4.55
CA ALA A 94 -11.15 -10.14 4.83
C ALA A 94 -10.44 -10.76 6.04
N LYS A 95 -11.05 -11.77 6.68
CA LYS A 95 -10.35 -12.48 7.75
C LYS A 95 -9.11 -13.18 7.18
N LYS A 96 -8.10 -13.37 8.03
CA LYS A 96 -6.91 -14.11 7.64
C LYS A 96 -7.30 -15.52 7.16
N GLY A 97 -6.88 -15.86 5.94
CA GLY A 97 -7.22 -17.13 5.28
C GLY A 97 -8.43 -17.06 4.35
N GLU A 98 -9.20 -15.97 4.39
CA GLU A 98 -10.28 -15.71 3.43
C GLU A 98 -9.77 -14.86 2.25
N GLN A 99 -10.43 -14.99 1.11
CA GLN A 99 -10.13 -14.15 -0.06
C GLN A 99 -10.68 -12.74 0.17
N ILE A 100 -9.86 -11.73 -0.19
CA ILE A 100 -10.32 -10.35 -0.22
C ILE A 100 -11.13 -10.16 -1.50
N LYS A 101 -12.42 -9.88 -1.33
CA LYS A 101 -13.33 -9.60 -2.42
C LYS A 101 -13.21 -8.13 -2.84
N SER A 102 -12.14 -7.79 -3.56
CA SER A 102 -11.94 -6.46 -4.12
C SER A 102 -12.47 -6.41 -5.56
N GLY A 103 -13.69 -5.90 -5.73
CA GLY A 103 -14.30 -5.65 -7.04
C GLY A 103 -15.44 -4.62 -6.93
N PRO A 104 -15.79 -3.91 -8.03
CA PRO A 104 -16.80 -2.84 -8.02
C PRO A 104 -18.21 -3.29 -7.60
N PHE A 105 -18.44 -4.60 -7.52
CA PHE A 105 -19.74 -5.19 -7.17
C PHE A 105 -19.69 -6.15 -5.99
N GLY A 106 -18.66 -6.09 -5.13
CA GLY A 106 -18.59 -6.83 -3.86
C GLY A 106 -19.13 -8.26 -3.94
N SER A 107 -18.31 -9.21 -4.37
CA SER A 107 -18.77 -10.59 -4.57
C SER A 107 -19.29 -11.28 -3.31
#